data_AF-A0A2S6WKI0-F1
#
_entry.id   AF-A0A2S6WKI0-F1
#
_cell.length_a   1.000
_cell.length_b   1.000
_cell.length_c   1.000
_cell.angle_alpha   90.00
_cell.angle_beta   90.00
_cell.angle_gamma   90.00
#
_symmetry.space_group_name_H-M   'P 1'
#
loop_
_entity.id
_entity.type
_entity.pdbx_description
1 polymer ?
#
loop_
_entity_poly.entity_id
_entity_poly.type
_entity_poly.pdbx_seq_one_letter_code
_entity_poly.pdbx_strand_id
1 'polypeptide(L)'
;MLSPEDYASIHHAGQALAGRYGVVTLNAMLEAWAFFVEDVEDGFDADSAFEYRHDVQCRDWLAEAWPMLTETVRSLREAELRELDARYLSATVPLLGVGADRAEPGGGRWWRHRRPRLVEGGEVWLPPGW
;
A
#
# COMPACT_ATOMS: atom_id res chain seq x y z
N MET A 1 -1.61 -25.78 4.87
CA MET A 1 -3.02 -25.71 4.42
C MET A 1 -3.73 -24.82 5.43
N LEU A 2 -4.51 -23.83 4.96
CA LEU A 2 -5.23 -22.93 5.86
C LEU A 2 -6.38 -23.66 6.54
N SER A 3 -6.62 -23.35 7.81
CA SER A 3 -7.74 -23.84 8.60
C SER A 3 -9.03 -23.03 8.35
N PRO A 4 -10.21 -23.51 8.76
CA PRO A 4 -11.44 -22.73 8.71
C PRO A 4 -11.36 -21.40 9.46
N GLU A 5 -10.63 -21.36 10.58
CA GLU A 5 -10.38 -20.13 11.35
C GLU A 5 -9.56 -19.10 10.55
N ASP A 6 -8.55 -19.58 9.82
CA ASP A 6 -7.75 -18.73 8.93
C ASP A 6 -8.63 -18.07 7.85
N TYR A 7 -9.48 -18.86 7.19
CA TYR A 7 -10.43 -18.32 6.20
C TYR A 7 -11.45 -17.36 6.82
N ALA A 8 -11.94 -17.66 8.02
CA ALA A 8 -12.87 -16.80 8.74
C ALA A 8 -12.23 -15.44 9.10
N SER A 9 -10.95 -15.42 9.48
CA SER A 9 -10.23 -14.17 9.79
C SER A 9 -10.09 -13.27 8.56
N ILE A 10 -9.79 -13.85 7.39
CA ILE A 10 -9.71 -13.13 6.11
C ILE A 10 -11.09 -12.55 5.74
N HIS A 11 -12.13 -13.38 5.83
CA HIS A 11 -13.49 -12.94 5.53
C HIS A 11 -13.96 -11.82 6.47
N HIS A 12 -13.69 -11.97 7.77
CA HIS A 12 -14.02 -10.97 8.78
C HIS A 12 -13.32 -9.63 8.50
N ALA A 13 -12.01 -9.64 8.19
CA ALA A 13 -11.28 -8.42 7.84
C ALA A 13 -11.89 -7.72 6.61
N GLY A 14 -12.24 -8.48 5.56
CA GLY A 14 -12.92 -7.96 4.39
C GLY A 14 -14.27 -7.30 4.70
N GLN A 15 -15.10 -7.96 5.52
CA GLN A 15 -16.41 -7.41 5.92
C GLN A 15 -16.29 -6.17 6.81
N ALA A 16 -15.38 -6.20 7.79
CA ALA A 16 -15.18 -5.09 8.71
C ALA A 16 -14.72 -3.80 8.00
N LEU A 17 -13.96 -3.95 6.90
CA LEU A 17 -13.40 -2.83 6.13
C LEU A 17 -14.25 -2.45 4.91
N ALA A 18 -15.30 -3.22 4.58
CA ALA A 18 -16.09 -3.02 3.36
C ALA A 18 -16.73 -1.64 3.25
N GLY A 19 -17.15 -1.05 4.37
CA GLY A 19 -17.74 0.30 4.37
C GLY A 19 -16.78 1.42 3.97
N ARG A 20 -15.46 1.18 4.04
CA ARG A 20 -14.44 2.18 3.69
C ARG A 20 -13.74 1.88 2.36
N TYR A 21 -13.52 0.60 2.04
CA TYR A 21 -12.71 0.19 0.90
C TYR A 21 -13.50 -0.62 -0.16
N GLY A 22 -14.79 -0.87 0.08
CA GLY A 22 -15.57 -1.80 -0.73
C GLY A 22 -15.29 -3.27 -0.37
N VAL A 23 -16.04 -4.17 -1.00
CA VAL A 23 -15.91 -5.62 -0.78
C VAL A 23 -14.68 -6.11 -1.55
N VAL A 24 -13.58 -6.31 -0.81
CA VAL A 24 -12.28 -6.76 -1.35
C VAL A 24 -11.75 -7.96 -0.57
N THR A 25 -10.71 -8.60 -1.10
CA THR A 25 -10.04 -9.75 -0.45
C THR A 25 -8.58 -9.44 -0.16
N LEU A 26 -7.96 -10.21 0.75
CA LEU A 26 -6.54 -10.09 1.07
C LEU A 26 -5.65 -10.25 -0.17
N ASN A 27 -5.92 -11.26 -1.00
CA ASN A 27 -5.13 -11.49 -2.22
C ASN A 27 -5.30 -10.32 -3.21
N ALA A 28 -6.54 -9.84 -3.42
CA ALA A 28 -6.77 -8.71 -4.33
C ALA A 28 -6.04 -7.44 -3.87
N MET A 29 -5.91 -7.21 -2.56
CA MET A 29 -5.19 -6.05 -2.03
C MET A 29 -3.67 -6.22 -2.07
N LEU A 30 -3.15 -7.45 -1.91
CA LEU A 30 -1.74 -7.75 -2.16
C LEU A 30 -1.38 -7.60 -3.63
N GLU A 31 -2.22 -8.10 -4.54
CA GLU A 31 -2.07 -7.93 -5.99
C GLU A 31 -2.12 -6.45 -6.37
N ALA A 32 -3.10 -5.70 -5.87
CA ALA A 32 -3.19 -4.26 -6.10
C ALA A 32 -1.94 -3.51 -5.58
N TRP A 33 -1.40 -3.93 -4.44
CA TRP A 33 -0.16 -3.35 -3.93
C TRP A 33 1.04 -3.69 -4.82
N ALA A 34 1.14 -4.93 -5.29
CA ALA A 34 2.19 -5.34 -6.22
C ALA A 34 2.15 -4.53 -7.53
N PHE A 35 0.97 -4.41 -8.15
CA PHE A 35 0.79 -3.62 -9.37
C PHE A 35 1.16 -2.15 -9.17
N PHE A 36 0.68 -1.55 -8.08
CA PHE A 36 1.01 -0.15 -7.79
C PHE A 36 2.52 0.06 -7.54
N VAL A 37 3.19 -0.89 -6.89
CA VAL A 37 4.65 -0.84 -6.70
C VAL A 37 5.39 -0.93 -8.03
N GLU A 38 4.93 -1.78 -8.96
CA GLU A 38 5.48 -1.87 -10.32
C GLU A 38 5.32 -0.55 -11.07
N ASP A 39 4.13 0.07 -11.05
CA ASP A 39 3.91 1.39 -11.69
C ASP A 39 4.84 2.48 -11.11
N VAL A 40 5.10 2.45 -9.81
CA VAL A 40 6.00 3.40 -9.14
C VAL A 40 7.48 3.13 -9.47
N GLU A 41 7.85 1.86 -9.68
CA GLU A 41 9.20 1.45 -10.09
C GLU A 41 9.50 1.83 -11.54
N ASP A 42 8.54 1.62 -12.44
CA ASP A 42 8.68 1.86 -13.88
C ASP A 42 8.68 3.35 -14.25
N GLY A 43 8.09 4.19 -13.40
CA GLY A 43 7.98 5.63 -13.60
C GLY A 43 6.52 6.05 -13.55
N PHE A 44 6.12 6.65 -12.44
CA PHE A 44 4.71 6.93 -12.20
C PHE A 44 4.20 8.03 -13.14
N ASP A 45 3.05 7.82 -13.77
CA ASP A 45 2.46 8.78 -14.71
C ASP A 45 2.08 10.09 -14.02
N ALA A 46 2.62 11.21 -14.52
CA ALA A 46 2.34 12.55 -14.03
C ALA A 46 0.86 12.92 -14.16
N ASP A 47 0.17 12.43 -15.20
CA ASP A 47 -1.27 12.68 -15.39
C ASP A 47 -2.11 11.97 -14.30
N SER A 48 -1.57 10.93 -13.67
CA SER A 48 -2.18 10.19 -12.56
C SER A 48 -1.70 10.65 -11.18
N ALA A 49 -0.82 11.64 -11.09
CA ALA A 49 -0.18 12.03 -9.82
C ALA A 49 -1.17 12.45 -8.72
N PHE A 50 -2.31 13.04 -9.09
CA PHE A 50 -3.37 13.41 -8.14
C PHE A 50 -4.15 12.21 -7.59
N GLU A 51 -4.17 11.09 -8.32
CA GLU A 51 -4.84 9.84 -7.91
C GLU A 51 -3.94 8.94 -7.05
N TYR A 52 -2.63 9.19 -6.98
CA TYR A 52 -1.68 8.39 -6.20
C TYR A 52 -2.10 8.13 -4.74
N ARG A 53 -2.71 9.12 -4.08
CA ARG A 53 -3.20 8.94 -2.70
C ARG A 53 -4.36 7.95 -2.62
N HIS A 54 -5.18 7.91 -3.65
CA HIS A 54 -6.22 6.90 -3.81
C HIS A 54 -5.59 5.54 -4.09
N ASP A 55 -4.63 5.44 -5.01
CA ASP A 55 -4.07 4.15 -5.43
C ASP A 55 -3.26 3.45 -4.33
N VAL A 56 -2.51 4.21 -3.53
CA VAL A 56 -1.80 3.68 -2.35
C VAL A 56 -2.75 3.21 -1.23
N GLN A 57 -4.07 3.40 -1.36
CA GLN A 57 -5.07 2.99 -0.37
C GLN A 57 -5.14 1.45 -0.20
N CYS A 58 -4.73 0.65 -1.18
CA CYS A 58 -4.59 -0.80 -1.02
C CYS A 58 -3.66 -1.15 0.17
N ARG A 59 -2.55 -0.41 0.34
CA ARG A 59 -1.62 -0.61 1.46
C ARG A 59 -2.20 -0.20 2.81
N ASP A 60 -3.11 0.77 2.81
CA ASP A 60 -3.89 1.15 3.97
C ASP A 60 -4.82 0.04 4.44
N TRP A 61 -5.54 -0.57 3.49
CA TRP A 61 -6.38 -1.72 3.78
C TRP A 61 -5.55 -2.86 4.36
N LEU A 62 -4.40 -3.18 3.75
CA LEU A 62 -3.50 -4.23 4.23
C LEU A 62 -3.05 -3.97 5.67
N ALA A 63 -2.69 -2.73 6.00
CA ALA A 63 -2.27 -2.36 7.35
C ALA A 63 -3.37 -2.54 8.40
N GLU A 64 -4.62 -2.22 8.05
CA GLU A 64 -5.77 -2.36 8.95
C GLU A 64 -6.27 -3.79 9.07
N ALA A 65 -6.22 -4.55 7.98
CA ALA A 65 -6.58 -5.95 7.97
C ALA A 65 -5.57 -6.80 8.76
N TRP A 66 -4.27 -6.49 8.67
CA TRP A 66 -3.18 -7.27 9.28
C TRP A 66 -3.41 -7.72 10.73
N PRO A 67 -3.77 -6.82 11.69
CA PRO A 67 -4.02 -7.22 13.07
C PRO A 67 -5.26 -8.11 13.25
N MET A 68 -6.19 -8.13 12.28
CA MET A 68 -7.40 -8.97 12.31
C MET A 68 -7.15 -10.41 11.82
N LEU A 69 -6.05 -10.63 11.10
CA LEU A 69 -5.69 -11.94 10.55
C LEU A 69 -5.11 -12.84 11.64
N THR A 70 -5.30 -14.16 11.47
CA THR A 70 -4.59 -15.14 12.30
C THR A 70 -3.08 -15.05 12.09
N GLU A 71 -2.31 -15.54 13.06
CA GLU A 71 -0.86 -15.61 12.94
C GLU A 71 -0.42 -16.44 11.72
N THR A 72 -1.08 -17.57 11.46
CA THR A 72 -0.81 -18.42 10.30
C THR A 72 -0.92 -17.64 8.99
N VAL A 73 -1.99 -16.87 8.80
CA VAL A 73 -2.18 -16.08 7.59
C VAL A 73 -1.13 -14.99 7.48
N ARG A 74 -0.83 -14.29 8.59
CA ARG A 74 0.24 -13.28 8.61
C ARG A 74 1.59 -13.87 8.24
N SER A 75 2.02 -14.96 8.88
CA SER A 75 3.32 -15.59 8.61
C SER A 75 3.46 -16.05 7.17
N LEU A 76 2.37 -16.53 6.55
CA LEU A 76 2.38 -16.95 5.14
C LEU A 76 2.52 -15.78 4.16
N ARG A 77 2.08 -14.58 4.54
CA ARG A 77 2.06 -13.38 3.68
C ARG A 77 3.11 -12.33 4.04
N GLU A 78 3.77 -12.49 5.17
CA GLU A 78 4.70 -11.51 5.71
C GLU A 78 5.89 -11.28 4.78
N ALA A 79 6.47 -12.36 4.22
CA ALA A 79 7.61 -12.25 3.31
C ALA A 79 7.23 -11.46 2.05
N GLU A 80 6.08 -11.78 1.44
CA GLU A 80 5.52 -11.11 0.27
C GLU A 80 5.27 -9.62 0.54
N LEU A 81 4.55 -9.28 1.62
CA LEU A 81 4.28 -7.88 1.96
C LEU A 81 5.57 -7.10 2.26
N ARG A 82 6.53 -7.71 2.95
CA ARG A 82 7.81 -7.08 3.28
C ARG A 82 8.65 -6.81 2.04
N GLU A 83 8.65 -7.72 1.07
CA GLU A 83 9.32 -7.54 -0.21
C GLU A 83 8.73 -6.37 -0.99
N LEU A 84 7.39 -6.31 -1.09
CA LEU A 84 6.70 -5.19 -1.74
C LEU A 84 6.95 -3.86 -1.03
N ASP A 85 6.92 -3.84 0.31
CA ASP A 85 7.24 -2.65 1.09
C ASP A 85 8.70 -2.17 0.87
N ALA A 86 9.65 -3.09 0.75
CA ALA A 86 11.05 -2.77 0.49
C ALA A 86 11.25 -2.21 -0.92
N ARG A 87 10.58 -2.80 -1.92
CA ARG A 87 10.54 -2.31 -3.31
C ARG A 87 9.97 -0.90 -3.39
N TYR A 88 8.79 -0.69 -2.80
CA TYR A 88 8.16 0.63 -2.71
C TYR A 88 9.08 1.66 -2.03
N LEU A 89 9.67 1.30 -0.87
CA LEU A 89 10.58 2.18 -0.14
C LEU A 89 11.79 2.56 -1.00
N SER A 90 12.34 1.59 -1.75
CA SER A 90 13.43 1.80 -2.68
C SER A 90 13.01 2.75 -3.80
N ALA A 91 11.84 2.57 -4.43
CA ALA A 91 11.36 3.33 -5.58
C ALA A 91 10.83 4.74 -5.26
N THR A 92 10.66 5.06 -3.97
CA THR A 92 10.08 6.32 -3.52
C THR A 92 11.05 7.16 -2.68
N VAL A 93 10.73 8.44 -2.53
CA VAL A 93 11.40 9.36 -1.61
C VAL A 93 10.38 10.00 -0.66
N PRO A 94 10.80 10.52 0.52
CA PRO A 94 9.90 11.27 1.38
C PRO A 94 9.24 12.46 0.65
N LEU A 95 8.01 12.79 1.04
CA LEU A 95 7.38 14.06 0.64
C LEU A 95 8.23 15.25 1.13
N LEU A 96 8.11 16.38 0.45
CA LEU A 96 8.71 17.63 0.90
C LEU A 96 7.82 18.30 1.97
N GLY A 97 8.44 18.69 3.09
CA GLY A 97 7.75 19.42 4.17
C GLY A 97 7.08 18.52 5.20
N VAL A 98 5.83 18.82 5.55
CA VAL A 98 5.15 18.21 6.70
C VAL A 98 4.93 16.71 6.49
N GLY A 99 5.39 15.90 7.46
CA GLY A 99 5.24 14.45 7.45
C GLY A 99 6.41 13.69 6.83
N ALA A 100 7.43 14.38 6.29
CA ALA A 100 8.64 13.74 5.77
C ALA A 100 9.37 12.90 6.85
N ASP A 101 9.28 13.32 8.11
CA ASP A 101 9.81 12.61 9.29
C ASP A 101 9.12 11.25 9.55
N ARG A 102 7.93 11.04 8.97
CA ARG A 102 7.14 9.81 9.13
C ARG A 102 7.30 8.86 7.94
N ALA A 103 8.12 9.20 6.95
CA ALA A 103 8.29 8.44 5.72
C ALA A 103 9.06 7.12 5.89
N GLU A 104 9.62 6.87 7.08
CA GLU A 104 10.40 5.67 7.39
C GLU A 104 9.53 4.55 7.99
N PRO A 105 9.87 3.27 7.73
CA PRO A 105 9.22 2.14 8.38
C PRO A 105 9.20 2.30 9.91
N GLY A 106 8.02 2.13 10.51
CA GLY A 106 7.77 2.40 11.93
C GLY A 106 7.08 3.73 12.22
N GLY A 107 7.01 4.66 11.25
CA GLY A 107 6.28 5.93 11.34
C GLY A 107 4.74 5.82 11.26
N GLY A 108 4.16 4.65 11.50
CA GLY A 108 2.74 4.37 11.25
C GLY A 108 2.47 4.10 9.77
N ARG A 109 1.62 4.92 9.13
CA ARG A 109 1.32 4.83 7.68
C ARG A 109 2.40 5.49 6.84
N TRP A 110 3.64 5.06 7.01
CA TRP A 110 4.82 5.69 6.43
C TRP A 110 4.76 5.78 4.90
N TRP A 111 4.12 4.82 4.23
CA TRP A 111 3.94 4.80 2.78
C TRP A 111 3.17 6.01 2.24
N ARG A 112 2.28 6.62 3.06
CA ARG A 112 1.53 7.84 2.70
C ARG A 112 2.34 9.12 2.77
N HIS A 113 3.54 9.05 3.31
CA HIS A 113 4.46 10.17 3.45
C HIS A 113 5.59 10.11 2.41
N ARG A 114 5.36 9.38 1.31
CA ARG A 114 6.31 9.18 0.22
C ARG A 114 5.69 9.52 -1.12
N ARG A 115 6.55 9.80 -2.09
CA ARG A 115 6.24 10.06 -3.50
C ARG A 115 7.16 9.22 -4.40
N PRO A 116 6.75 8.93 -5.65
CA PRO A 116 7.63 8.27 -6.63
C PRO A 116 8.95 9.03 -6.79
N ARG A 117 10.06 8.30 -6.93
CA ARG A 117 11.33 8.92 -7.34
C ARG A 117 11.30 9.28 -8.82
N LEU A 118 10.71 8.41 -9.63
CA LEU A 118 10.58 8.57 -11.07
C LEU A 118 9.13 8.93 -11.38
N VAL A 119 8.94 10.05 -12.07
CA VAL A 119 7.65 10.52 -12.57
C VAL A 119 7.84 10.83 -14.05
N GLU A 120 6.99 10.25 -14.89
CA GLU A 120 7.08 10.36 -16.34
C GLU A 120 5.83 11.00 -16.94
N GLY A 121 5.96 11.62 -18.11
CA GLY A 121 4.84 12.32 -18.77
C GLY A 121 4.50 13.68 -18.15
N GLY A 122 3.47 14.34 -18.71
CA GLY A 122 2.82 15.55 -18.18
C GLY A 122 3.61 16.88 -18.23
N GLU A 123 2.89 17.98 -18.45
CA GLU A 123 3.41 19.35 -18.19
C GLU A 123 3.34 19.66 -16.68
N VAL A 124 4.35 19.21 -15.92
CA VAL A 124 4.87 19.72 -14.61
C VAL A 124 3.86 20.08 -13.49
N TRP A 125 2.58 19.74 -13.57
CA TRP A 125 1.62 20.02 -12.50
C TRP A 125 1.47 18.82 -11.56
N LEU A 126 2.39 18.71 -10.61
CA LEU A 126 2.40 17.67 -9.59
C LEU A 126 1.72 18.13 -8.29
N PRO A 127 1.23 17.19 -7.45
CA PRO A 127 0.69 17.51 -6.14
C PRO A 127 1.69 18.31 -5.27
N PRO A 128 1.22 19.25 -4.43
CA PRO A 128 2.11 19.99 -3.54
C PRO A 128 2.91 19.08 -2.61
N GLY A 129 4.22 19.29 -2.56
CA GLY A 129 5.14 18.50 -1.75
C GLY A 129 5.59 17.19 -2.42
N TRP A 130 5.14 16.94 -3.65
CA TRP A 130 5.83 16.03 -4.56
C TRP A 130 7.12 16.65 -5.11
#